data_AF-A0A950WCE7-F1
#
_entry.id   AF-A0A950WCE7-F1
#
_cell.length_a   1.000
_cell.length_b   1.000
_cell.length_c   1.000
_cell.angle_alpha   90.00
_cell.angle_beta   90.00
_cell.angle_gamma   90.00
#
_symmetry.space_group_name_H-M   'P 1'
#
loop_
_entity.id
_entity.type
_entity.pdbx_description
1 polymer ?
#
loop_
_entity_poly.entity_id
_entity_poly.type
_entity_poly.pdbx_seq_one_letter_code
_entity_poly.pdbx_strand_id
1 'polypeptide(L)' 'MELTATMWSILEAARDKQRILLNPDQIGPARLLEREGFLKLLQSADWWLMATLTEAGREVLRARDSG' A
#
# COMPACT_ATOMS: atom_id res chain seq x y z
N MET A 1 1.91 -5.52 -14.40
CA MET A 1 0.57 -5.08 -13.96
C MET A 1 0.57 -3.56 -13.91
N GLU A 2 -0.48 -2.89 -14.38
CA GLU A 2 -0.60 -1.44 -14.24
C GLU A 2 -1.29 -1.11 -12.91
N LEU A 3 -0.66 -0.26 -12.09
CA LEU A 3 -1.21 0.16 -10.80
C LEU A 3 -2.27 1.24 -11.01
N THR A 4 -3.44 1.06 -10.39
CA THR A 4 -4.53 2.03 -10.48
C THR A 4 -4.24 3.28 -9.64
N ALA A 5 -5.00 4.37 -9.86
CA ALA A 5 -4.87 5.60 -9.07
C ALA A 5 -5.00 5.35 -7.55
N THR A 6 -5.96 4.49 -7.14
CA THR A 6 -6.14 4.12 -5.73
C THR A 6 -4.94 3.35 -5.19
N MET A 7 -4.38 2.42 -5.97
CA MET A 7 -3.19 1.67 -5.56
C MET A 7 -2.01 2.60 -5.32
N TRP A 8 -1.78 3.53 -6.24
CA TRP A 8 -0.74 4.54 -6.09
C TRP A 8 -0.95 5.42 -4.87
N SER A 9 -2.18 5.88 -4.63
CA SER A 9 -2.49 6.69 -3.44
C SER A 9 -2.21 5.94 -2.14
N ILE A 10 -2.48 4.63 -2.06
CA ILE A 10 -2.16 3.81 -0.89
C ILE A 10 -0.65 3.70 -0.69
N LEU A 11 0.12 3.46 -1.77
CA LEU A 11 1.58 3.37 -1.69
C LEU A 11 2.21 4.69 -1.23
N GLU A 12 1.77 5.82 -1.78
CA GLU A 12 2.22 7.15 -1.35
C GLU A 12 1.84 7.43 0.12
N ALA A 13 0.61 7.12 0.52
CA ALA A 13 0.20 7.29 1.92
C ALA A 13 1.08 6.45 2.88
N ALA A 14 1.48 5.25 2.45
CA ALA A 14 2.36 4.35 3.20
C ALA A 14 3.84 4.73 3.13
N ARG A 15 4.24 5.63 2.21
CA ARG A 15 5.60 6.20 2.13
C ARG A 15 5.91 7.05 3.36
N ASP A 16 4.95 7.88 3.76
CA ASP A 16 5.12 8.89 4.80
C ASP A 16 4.87 8.36 6.21
N LYS A 17 4.28 7.17 6.33
CA LYS A 17 3.80 6.61 7.60
C LYS A 17 4.28 5.16 7.75
N GLN A 18 4.73 4.79 8.95
CA GLN A 18 5.10 3.39 9.24
C GLN A 18 3.93 2.43 9.04
N ARG A 19 2.70 2.89 9.33
CA ARG A 19 1.45 2.16 9.16
C ARG A 19 0.37 3.13 8.70
N ILE A 20 -0.44 2.70 7.74
CA ILE A 20 -1.64 3.43 7.31
C ILE A 20 -2.88 2.62 7.63
N LEU A 21 -3.94 3.31 8.04
CA LEU A 21 -5.26 2.74 8.15
C LEU A 21 -5.90 2.70 6.76
N LEU A 22 -6.52 1.58 6.40
CA LEU A 22 -7.21 1.44 5.12
C LEU A 22 -8.71 1.70 5.31
N ASN A 23 -9.25 2.56 4.44
CA ASN A 23 -10.68 2.68 4.28
C ASN A 23 -11.27 1.42 3.62
N PRO A 24 -12.57 1.12 3.81
CA PRO A 24 -13.19 -0.08 3.25
C PRO A 24 -13.02 -0.23 1.73
N ASP A 25 -13.08 0.86 0.98
CA ASP A 25 -12.88 0.91 -0.48
C ASP A 25 -11.42 0.64 -0.91
N GLN A 26 -10.46 0.88 -0.01
CA GLN A 26 -9.04 0.63 -0.24
C GLN A 26 -8.64 -0.83 0.01
N ILE A 27 -9.47 -1.63 0.69
CA ILE A 27 -9.13 -3.02 1.07
C ILE A 27 -8.85 -3.90 -0.15
N GLY A 28 -9.69 -3.82 -1.19
CA GLY A 28 -9.49 -4.58 -2.43
C GLY A 28 -8.16 -4.26 -3.11
N PRO A 29 -7.91 -2.97 -3.46
CA PRO A 29 -6.63 -2.53 -4.01
C PRO A 29 -5.42 -2.88 -3.12
N ALA A 30 -5.52 -2.72 -1.80
CA ALA A 30 -4.43 -3.02 -0.88
C ALA A 30 -4.08 -4.52 -0.84
N ARG A 31 -5.09 -5.41 -0.96
CA ARG A 31 -4.85 -6.86 -1.08
C ARG A 31 -4.15 -7.24 -2.37
N LEU A 32 -4.43 -6.54 -3.47
CA LEU A 32 -3.70 -6.74 -4.72
C LEU A 32 -2.24 -6.29 -4.56
N LEU A 33 -2.01 -5.12 -3.97
CA LEU A 33 -0.65 -4.65 -3.65
C LEU A 33 0.11 -5.59 -2.71
N GLU A 34 -0.56 -6.21 -1.75
CA GLU A 34 0.05 -7.21 -0.87
C GLU A 34 0.45 -8.48 -1.64
N ARG A 35 -0.40 -8.94 -2.57
CA ARG A 35 -0.07 -10.09 -3.44
C ARG A 35 1.13 -9.84 -4.32
N GLU A 36 1.28 -8.61 -4.83
CA GLU A 36 2.45 -8.18 -5.59
C GLU A 36 3.68 -7.89 -4.69
N GLY A 37 3.54 -8.00 -3.37
CA GLY A 37 4.62 -7.79 -2.41
C GLY A 37 4.97 -6.32 -2.15
N PHE A 38 4.17 -5.36 -2.62
CA PHE A 38 4.39 -3.92 -2.40
C PHE A 38 3.92 -3.43 -1.03
N LEU A 39 2.93 -4.12 -0.45
CA LEU A 39 2.42 -3.86 0.89
C LEU A 39 2.45 -5.11 1.75
N LYS A 40 2.40 -4.91 3.06
CA LYS A 40 2.05 -5.93 4.04
C LYS A 40 0.82 -5.48 4.81
N LEU A 41 -0.23 -6.29 4.82
CA LEU A 41 -1.45 -5.99 5.56
C LEU A 41 -1.34 -6.54 6.99
N LEU A 42 -1.90 -5.78 7.92
CA LEU A 42 -1.92 -6.08 9.34
C LEU A 42 -3.33 -5.84 9.85
N GLN A 43 -3.89 -6.78 10.60
CA GLN A 43 -5.15 -6.57 11.28
C GLN A 43 -4.87 -5.95 12.66
N SER A 44 -5.52 -4.84 12.97
CA SER A 44 -5.50 -4.23 14.29
C SER A 44 -6.45 -4.98 15.25
N ALA A 45 -6.29 -4.74 16.56
CA ALA A 45 -7.16 -5.31 17.58
C ALA A 45 -8.63 -4.85 17.42
N ASP A 46 -8.86 -3.66 16.86
CA ASP A 46 -10.18 -3.07 16.64
C ASP A 46 -10.78 -3.43 15.28
N TRP A 47 -10.36 -4.56 14.69
CA TRP A 47 -10.81 -5.07 13.38
C TRP A 47 -10.50 -4.19 12.18
N TRP A 48 -9.74 -3.10 12.34
CA TRP A 48 -9.30 -2.29 11.21
C TRP A 48 -8.14 -2.95 10.48
N LEU A 49 -8.12 -2.78 9.16
CA LEU A 49 -7.02 -3.23 8.32
C LEU A 49 -6.02 -2.10 8.15
N MET A 50 -4.76 -2.38 8.47
CA MET A 50 -3.65 -1.48 8.25
C MET A 50 -2.72 -2.02 7.16
N ALA A 51 -1.94 -1.15 6.55
CA ALA A 51 -0.88 -1.53 5.64
C ALA A 51 0.46 -0.88 6.02
N THR A 52 1.54 -1.59 5.74
CA THR A 52 2.92 -1.08 5.80
C THR A 52 3.59 -1.26 4.45
N LEU A 53 4.37 -0.26 4.03
CA LEU A 53 5.15 -0.30 2.80
C LEU A 53 6.35 -1.25 2.92
N THR A 54 6.48 -2.16 1.94
CA THR A 54 7.62 -3.08 1.84
C THR A 54 8.80 -2.40 1.13
N GLU A 55 9.94 -3.08 1.02
CA GLU A 55 11.05 -2.57 0.20
C GLU A 55 10.69 -2.54 -1.28
N ALA A 56 10.04 -3.58 -1.81
CA ALA A 56 9.57 -3.60 -3.20
C ALA A 56 8.59 -2.45 -3.48
N GLY A 57 7.70 -2.12 -2.52
CA GLY A 57 6.83 -0.95 -2.63
C GLY A 57 7.60 0.37 -2.66
N ARG A 58 8.66 0.50 -1.87
CA ARG A 58 9.56 1.68 -1.91
C ARG A 58 10.29 1.80 -3.24
N GLU A 59 10.78 0.69 -3.79
CA GLU A 59 11.43 0.67 -5.10
C GLU A 59 10.50 1.12 -6.23
N VAL A 60 9.24 0.66 -6.20
CA VAL A 60 8.24 1.06 -7.20
C VAL A 60 7.95 2.56 -7.17
N LEU A 61 7.91 3.17 -5.98
CA LEU A 61 7.76 4.62 -5.82
C LEU A 61 8.99 5.37 -6.34
N ARG A 62 10.21 4.92 -6.00
CA ARG A 62 11.45 5.54 -6.49
C ARG A 62 11.55 5.49 -8.02
N ALA A 63 11.19 4.37 -8.63
CA ALA A 63 11.20 4.21 -10.08
C ALA A 63 10.21 5.17 -10.76
N ARG A 64 9.05 5.40 -10.14
CA ARG A 64 8.06 6.37 -10.60
C ARG A 64 8.55 7.82 -10.51
N ASP A 65 9.20 8.20 -9.40
CA ASP A 65 9.72 9.55 -9.19
C ASP A 65 10.85 9.91 -10.19
N SER A 66 11.49 8.90 -10.79
CA SER A 66 12.66 9.06 -11.67
C SER A 66 12.33 9.08 -13.17
N GLY A 67 11.06 8.87 -13.55
CA GLY A 67 10.58 8.81 -14.94
C GLY A 67 9.72 10.01 -15.30
#